data_AF-A0A1V6SMU3-F1
#
_entry.id   AF-A0A1V6SMU3-F1
#
_cell.length_a   1.000
_cell.length_b   1.000
_cell.length_c   1.000
_cell.angle_alpha   90.00
_cell.angle_beta   90.00
_cell.angle_gamma   90.00
#
_symmetry.space_group_name_H-M   'P 1'
#
loop_
_entity.id
_entity.type
_entity.pdbx_description
1 polymer ?
#
loop_
_entity_poly.entity_id
_entity_poly.type
_entity_poly.pdbx_seq_one_letter_code
_entity_poly.pdbx_strand_id
1 'polypeptide(L)'
;MAVEPDERVLKVEVQTALAIMLMRLQGKEFPNHNTVPVMIVSIMARMQARILHSHYSHAGLVISKTGFLSFSTAGSALNMDIVLGMMASKVISDTKNPSNLLNLFTYQPGVVGR
;
A
#
# COMPACT_ATOMS: atom_id res chain seq x y z
N MET A 1 -20.12 -15.24 -19.07
CA MET A 1 -18.92 -14.40 -19.33
C MET A 1 -18.21 -14.17 -18.02
N ALA A 2 -16.90 -14.43 -17.97
CA ALA A 2 -16.08 -14.04 -16.85
C ALA A 2 -15.93 -12.52 -16.84
N VAL A 3 -16.37 -11.85 -15.77
CA VAL A 3 -16.04 -10.43 -15.56
C VAL A 3 -14.57 -10.39 -15.14
N GLU A 4 -13.72 -9.88 -16.02
CA GLU A 4 -12.32 -9.61 -15.69
C GLU A 4 -12.23 -8.49 -14.65
N PRO A 5 -11.30 -8.56 -13.69
CA PRO A 5 -11.13 -7.52 -12.67
C PRO A 5 -10.81 -6.17 -13.31
N ASP A 6 -11.48 -5.11 -12.85
CA ASP A 6 -11.15 -3.76 -13.32
C ASP A 6 -9.79 -3.33 -12.75
N GLU A 7 -8.82 -3.18 -13.64
CA GLU A 7 -7.48 -2.71 -13.32
C GLU A 7 -7.45 -1.27 -12.79
N ARG A 8 -8.53 -0.49 -13.01
CA ARG A 8 -8.66 0.85 -12.45
C ARG A 8 -8.78 0.80 -10.93
N VAL A 9 -8.23 1.81 -10.27
CA VAL A 9 -8.45 2.01 -8.83
C VAL A 9 -9.93 2.30 -8.60
N LEU A 10 -10.55 1.56 -7.69
CA LEU A 10 -11.96 1.73 -7.37
C LEU A 10 -12.14 2.94 -6.46
N LYS A 11 -13.24 3.66 -6.64
CA LYS A 11 -13.62 4.79 -5.78
C LYS A 11 -13.63 4.42 -4.30
N VAL A 12 -14.12 3.22 -3.95
CA VAL A 12 -14.16 2.74 -2.57
C VAL A 12 -12.75 2.60 -1.98
N GLU A 13 -11.77 2.14 -2.75
CA GLU A 13 -10.39 2.00 -2.25
C GLU A 13 -9.77 3.38 -1.95
N VAL A 14 -10.03 4.37 -2.82
CA VAL A 14 -9.59 5.76 -2.61
C VAL A 14 -10.23 6.34 -1.34
N GLN A 15 -11.55 6.16 -1.19
CA GLN A 15 -12.28 6.67 -0.04
C GLN A 15 -11.84 6.00 1.26
N THR A 16 -11.63 4.67 1.25
CA THR A 16 -11.11 3.93 2.39
C THR A 16 -9.70 4.41 2.76
N ALA A 17 -8.81 4.62 1.79
CA ALA A 17 -7.48 5.17 2.05
C ALA A 17 -7.57 6.53 2.75
N LEU A 18 -8.35 7.45 2.18
CA LEU A 18 -8.49 8.80 2.73
C LEU A 18 -9.12 8.79 4.13
N ALA A 19 -10.16 7.97 4.35
CA ALA A 19 -10.80 7.85 5.65
C ALA A 19 -9.81 7.36 6.72
N ILE A 20 -9.02 6.31 6.44
CA ILE A 20 -8.02 5.79 7.37
C ILE A 20 -6.95 6.85 7.67
N MET A 21 -6.47 7.58 6.65
CA MET A 21 -5.49 8.66 6.85
C MET A 21 -6.03 9.74 7.80
N LEU A 22 -7.25 10.22 7.53
CA LEU A 22 -7.88 11.28 8.33
C LEU A 22 -8.13 10.82 9.77
N MET A 23 -8.65 9.61 9.96
CA MET A 23 -8.88 9.04 11.29
C MET A 23 -7.59 8.93 12.10
N ARG A 24 -6.48 8.50 11.47
CA ARG A 24 -5.17 8.39 12.13
C ARG A 24 -4.57 9.75 12.47
N LEU A 25 -4.72 10.74 11.59
CA LEU A 25 -4.25 12.11 11.82
C LEU A 25 -5.06 12.83 12.90
N GLN A 26 -6.36 12.57 13.00
CA GLN A 26 -7.21 13.09 14.09
C GLN A 26 -6.91 12.42 15.43
N GLY A 27 -6.36 11.21 15.40
CA GLY A 27 -5.90 10.49 16.58
C GLY A 27 -4.69 11.13 17.24
N LYS A 28 -4.46 10.79 18.51
CA LYS A 28 -3.28 11.25 19.27
C LYS A 28 -2.00 10.48 18.94
N GLU A 29 -2.06 9.50 18.03
CA GLU A 29 -0.94 8.64 17.65
C GLU A 29 0.11 9.39 16.83
N PHE A 30 -0.30 10.38 16.03
CA PHE A 30 0.57 11.07 15.08
C PHE A 30 0.49 12.61 15.16
N PRO A 31 0.66 13.23 16.35
CA PRO A 31 0.39 14.66 16.57
C PRO A 31 1.32 15.61 15.80
N ASN A 32 2.49 15.11 15.37
CA ASN A 32 3.49 15.89 14.64
C ASN A 32 3.56 15.56 13.14
N HIS A 33 2.55 14.84 12.62
CA HIS A 33 2.52 14.42 11.23
C HIS A 33 1.37 15.10 10.50
N ASN A 34 1.62 15.47 9.25
CA ASN A 34 0.64 16.06 8.34
C ASN A 34 0.12 15.04 7.31
N THR A 35 0.71 13.85 7.27
CA THR A 35 0.34 12.75 6.39
C THR A 35 0.61 11.42 7.10
N VAL A 36 -0.25 10.44 6.87
CA VAL A 36 -0.07 9.07 7.36
C VAL A 36 -0.19 8.15 6.14
N PRO A 37 0.90 7.56 5.64
CA PRO A 37 0.80 6.57 4.58
C PRO A 37 -0.05 5.37 5.00
N VAL A 38 -0.83 4.83 4.07
CA VAL A 38 -1.69 3.66 4.30
C VAL A 38 -1.42 2.62 3.22
N MET A 39 -1.36 1.36 3.66
CA MET A 39 -1.35 0.21 2.77
C MET A 39 -2.72 -0.49 2.90
N ILE A 40 -3.36 -0.75 1.77
CA ILE A 40 -4.65 -1.46 1.71
C ILE A 40 -4.45 -2.73 0.90
N VAL A 41 -4.80 -3.86 1.49
CA VAL A 41 -4.99 -5.11 0.75
C VAL A 41 -6.45 -5.16 0.31
N SER A 42 -6.69 -4.91 -0.97
CA SER A 42 -8.03 -4.91 -1.58
C SER A 42 -8.30 -6.28 -2.17
N ILE A 43 -9.29 -7.00 -1.63
CA ILE A 43 -9.68 -8.34 -2.06
C ILE A 43 -10.95 -8.24 -2.90
N MET A 44 -10.89 -8.80 -4.11
CA MET A 44 -11.97 -8.82 -5.09
C MET A 44 -12.48 -10.24 -5.31
N ALA A 45 -13.49 -10.35 -6.18
CA ALA A 45 -14.05 -11.64 -6.57
C ALA A 45 -12.95 -12.62 -7.03
N ARG A 46 -13.22 -13.92 -6.90
CA ARG A 46 -12.31 -15.01 -7.31
C ARG A 46 -10.98 -15.08 -6.55
N MET A 47 -10.95 -14.60 -5.31
CA MET A 47 -9.75 -14.62 -4.47
C MET A 47 -8.58 -13.92 -5.17
N GLN A 48 -8.86 -12.79 -5.82
CA GLN A 48 -7.83 -11.91 -6.37
C GLN A 48 -7.67 -10.73 -5.42
N ALA A 49 -6.44 -10.44 -5.02
CA ALA A 49 -6.15 -9.26 -4.23
C ALA A 49 -5.19 -8.35 -4.98
N ARG A 50 -5.22 -7.07 -4.66
CA ARG A 50 -4.15 -6.15 -5.02
C ARG A 50 -3.81 -5.31 -3.82
N ILE A 51 -2.60 -4.76 -3.82
CA ILE A 51 -2.10 -3.97 -2.72
C ILE A 51 -1.98 -2.54 -3.20
N LEU A 52 -2.61 -1.62 -2.47
CA LEU A 52 -2.57 -0.20 -2.71
C LEU A 52 -1.74 0.47 -1.64
N HIS A 53 -0.79 1.29 -2.07
CA HIS A 53 -0.02 2.16 -1.20
C HIS A 53 -0.45 3.58 -1.49
N SER A 54 -0.97 4.24 -0.46
CA SER A 54 -1.51 5.59 -0.60
C SER A 54 -0.82 6.51 0.41
N HIS A 55 -0.47 7.71 -0.03
CA HIS A 55 -0.01 8.79 0.86
C HIS A 55 -0.39 10.14 0.27
N TYR A 56 -0.49 11.15 1.13
CA TYR A 56 -0.65 12.53 0.68
C TYR A 56 0.72 13.18 0.45
N SER A 57 0.89 13.80 -0.71
CA SER A 57 2.07 14.59 -1.10
C SER A 57 1.67 16.05 -1.38
N HIS A 58 2.65 16.90 -1.69
CA HIS A 58 2.40 18.28 -2.14
C HIS A 58 1.55 18.35 -3.43
N ALA A 59 1.58 17.30 -4.26
CA ALA A 59 0.78 17.21 -5.49
C ALA A 59 -0.63 16.61 -5.24
N GLY A 60 -0.97 16.28 -4.00
CA GLY A 60 -2.22 15.63 -3.62
C GLY A 60 -2.04 14.16 -3.27
N LEU A 61 -3.15 13.40 -3.32
CA LEU A 61 -3.20 11.98 -2.99
C LEU A 61 -2.49 11.15 -4.07
N VAL A 62 -1.40 10.49 -3.68
CA VAL A 62 -0.66 9.55 -4.52
C VAL A 62 -1.11 8.13 -4.18
N ILE A 63 -1.47 7.35 -5.19
CA ILE A 63 -1.86 5.94 -5.05
C ILE A 63 -1.02 5.10 -6.01
N SER A 64 -0.24 4.19 -5.45
CA SER A 64 0.45 3.12 -6.19
C SER A 64 -0.29 1.81 -5.96
N LYS A 65 -0.33 0.95 -6.98
CA LYS A 65 -0.99 -0.36 -6.89
C LYS A 65 -0.12 -1.47 -7.49
N THR A 66 -0.22 -2.67 -6.93
CA THR A 66 0.23 -3.89 -7.61
C THR A 66 -0.76 -4.30 -8.70
N GLY A 67 -0.34 -5.23 -9.58
CA GLY A 67 -1.30 -6.04 -10.33
C GLY A 67 -2.10 -6.97 -9.40
N PHE A 68 -3.11 -7.65 -9.95
CA PHE A 68 -3.86 -8.65 -9.20
C PHE A 68 -3.03 -9.89 -8.89
N LEU A 69 -2.94 -10.22 -7.61
CA LEU A 69 -2.42 -11.45 -7.06
C LEU A 69 -3.56 -12.46 -6.95
N SER A 70 -3.47 -13.58 -7.65
CA SER A 70 -4.46 -14.66 -7.59
C SER A 70 -4.13 -15.67 -6.50
N PHE A 71 -5.09 -15.97 -5.63
CA PHE A 71 -4.97 -16.98 -4.58
C PHE A 71 -5.78 -18.24 -4.87
N SER A 72 -6.36 -18.34 -6.07
CA SER A 72 -7.21 -19.47 -6.48
C SER A 72 -6.45 -20.60 -7.20
N THR A 73 -5.15 -20.45 -7.43
CA THR A 73 -4.32 -21.40 -8.21
C THR A 73 -3.03 -21.75 -7.49
N ALA A 74 -2.25 -22.67 -8.05
CA ALA A 74 -0.98 -23.19 -7.49
C ALA A 74 0.09 -22.11 -7.18
N GLY A 75 -0.06 -20.88 -7.68
CA GLY A 75 0.82 -19.73 -7.36
C GLY A 75 0.46 -18.98 -6.07
N SER A 76 -0.53 -19.45 -5.30
CA SER A 76 -1.03 -18.76 -4.11
C SER A 76 0.01 -18.59 -3.00
N ALA A 77 0.94 -19.54 -2.83
CA ALA A 77 1.99 -19.47 -1.81
C ALA A 77 2.94 -18.28 -2.05
N LEU A 78 3.42 -18.10 -3.28
CA LEU A 78 4.26 -16.96 -3.65
C LEU A 78 3.54 -15.63 -3.47
N ASN A 79 2.25 -15.58 -3.85
CA ASN A 79 1.45 -14.39 -3.67
C ASN A 79 1.22 -14.08 -2.18
N MET A 80 1.07 -15.10 -1.33
CA MET A 80 1.01 -14.94 0.12
C MET A 80 2.32 -14.41 0.68
N ASP A 81 3.47 -14.91 0.20
CA ASP A 81 4.78 -14.41 0.62
C ASP A 81 4.96 -12.93 0.26
N ILE A 82 4.45 -12.49 -0.90
CA ILE A 82 4.45 -11.08 -1.31
C ILE A 82 3.61 -10.22 -0.35
N VAL A 83 2.38 -10.66 -0.04
CA VAL A 83 1.51 -9.91 0.89
C VAL A 83 2.13 -9.85 2.28
N LEU A 84 2.58 -10.98 2.81
CA LEU A 84 3.20 -11.07 4.12
C LEU A 84 4.49 -10.27 4.19
N GLY A 85 5.33 -10.33 3.15
CA GLY A 85 6.56 -9.56 3.05
C GLY A 85 6.32 -8.05 3.09
N MET A 86 5.28 -7.56 2.41
CA MET A 86 4.90 -6.15 2.49
C MET A 86 4.30 -5.77 3.84
N MET A 87 3.47 -6.63 4.44
CA MET A 87 2.92 -6.40 5.79
C MET A 87 3.98 -6.42 6.89
N ALA A 88 4.99 -7.27 6.76
CA ALA A 88 6.11 -7.38 7.69
C ALA A 88 7.25 -6.40 7.38
N SER A 89 7.15 -5.64 6.29
CA SER A 89 8.20 -4.68 5.92
C SER A 89 8.38 -3.64 7.01
N LYS A 90 9.63 -3.38 7.37
CA LYS A 90 9.95 -2.32 8.32
C LYS A 90 9.55 -1.00 7.67
N VAL A 91 8.74 -0.20 8.38
CA VAL A 91 8.38 1.14 7.91
C VAL A 91 9.63 2.01 7.96
N ILE A 92 10.29 2.19 6.81
CA ILE A 92 11.47 3.04 6.63
C ILE A 92 11.02 4.32 5.91
N SER A 93 10.48 5.29 6.65
CA SER A 93 10.31 6.65 6.12
C SER A 93 10.11 7.66 7.24
N ASP A 94 10.70 8.84 7.08
CA ASP A 94 10.34 10.02 7.86
C ASP A 94 9.10 10.67 7.24
N THR A 95 7.93 10.45 7.85
CA THR A 95 6.66 11.04 7.41
C THR A 95 6.57 12.55 7.68
N LYS A 96 7.61 13.18 8.26
CA LYS A 96 7.75 14.65 8.31
C LYS A 96 8.22 15.24 6.99
N ASN A 97 8.88 14.45 6.12
CA ASN A 97 9.29 14.87 4.79
C ASN A 97 8.66 13.96 3.71
N PRO A 98 7.64 14.45 2.98
CA PRO A 98 6.92 13.66 1.98
C PRO A 98 7.80 13.13 0.83
N SER A 99 8.99 13.70 0.62
CA SER A 99 9.94 13.27 -0.41
C SER A 99 10.62 11.93 -0.08
N ASN A 100 10.65 11.52 1.19
CA ASN A 100 11.35 10.31 1.63
C ASN A 100 10.59 9.01 1.33
N LEU A 101 9.29 9.08 1.04
CA LEU A 101 8.48 7.91 0.69
C LEU A 101 8.81 7.35 -0.70
N LEU A 102 9.38 8.16 -1.59
CA LEU A 102 9.84 7.72 -2.92
C LEU A 102 11.09 6.82 -2.82
N ASN A 103 11.93 7.03 -1.80
CA ASN A 103 13.16 6.27 -1.59
C ASN A 103 12.92 4.86 -1.01
N LEU A 104 11.72 4.57 -0.49
CA LEU A 104 11.35 3.23 -0.04
C LEU A 104 11.31 2.23 -1.22
N PHE A 105 11.07 2.73 -2.44
CA PHE A 105 11.01 1.93 -3.66
C PHE A 105 12.38 1.81 -4.36
N THR A 106 13.42 2.48 -3.86
CA THR A 106 14.80 2.33 -4.34
C THR A 106 15.65 1.41 -3.47
N TYR A 107 15.06 0.70 -2.49
CA TYR A 107 15.78 -0.33 -1.73
C TYR A 107 16.27 -1.43 -2.67
N GLN A 108 17.56 -1.39 -3.01
CA GLN A 108 18.27 -2.50 -3.63
C GLN A 108 18.75 -3.46 -2.55
N PRO A 109 18.51 -4.78 -2.70
CA PRO A 109 19.03 -5.75 -1.75
C PRO A 109 20.55 -5.83 -1.91
N GLY A 110 21.29 -5.34 -0.92
CA GLY A 110 22.72 -5.61 -0.82
C GLY A 110 23.58 -4.44 -0.38
N VAL A 111 23.45 -4.00 0.88
CA VAL A 111 24.61 -3.58 1.68
C VAL A 111 24.34 -4.01 3.12
N VAL A 112 24.63 -5.29 3.43
CA VAL A 112 24.90 -5.69 4.81
C VAL A 112 26.31 -5.20 5.10
N GLY A 113 26.39 -4.07 5.80
CA GLY A 113 27.63 -3.44 6.22
C GLY A 113 27.81 -3.57 7.73
N ARG A 114 28.74 -4.47 8.09
CA ARG A 114 29.36 -4.76 9.40
C ARG A 114 28.61 -5.68 10.36
#